data_AF-A0A3D0LDG3-F1
#
_entry.id   AF-A0A3D0LDG3-F1
#
_cell.length_a   1.000
_cell.length_b   1.000
_cell.length_c   1.000
_cell.angle_alpha   90.00
_cell.angle_beta   90.00
_cell.angle_gamma   90.00
#
_symmetry.space_group_name_H-M   'P 1'
#
loop_
_entity.id
_entity.type
_entity.pdbx_description
1 polymer ?
#
loop_
_entity_poly.entity_id
_entity_poly.type
_entity_poly.pdbx_seq_one_letter_code
_entity_poly.pdbx_strand_id
1 'polypeptide(L)'
;MKENDQAVLSDMVAFVACAGCAAGTARFQGKCSSCREAVEAGFIRGECKSGCVGVGSCVPVCKQGAISIQDGKIVIDREKCNGCGDCAAENVCPQRIIRMIPRKATNFIPCSSTEEEESVVRTTCGYGCIACGECERSCPKGAVSIVNNHAVIDYDKCVGCEACTIKCKKKIIVDTLHDLTKLKEKVAFVKCSGGSRASAVFEGMGISKCSDAVKQDAKALGICTTGCCGQGDCTAVCRFGAISVVNGTAVVDPEKCVGCRDCTFACPRNLITMVPYQGMKLVPCSSTDDYEDKLKVCDSACIGCEDCVNNCPNGAIYMEEKHAVVDPSLCENCKMCQYVCMRNVIKEQKVPDYIYLQRAALLNDALDEKPASEETQEQADKSADKKGGDQ
;
A
#
# COMPACT_ATOMS: atom_id res chain seq x y z
N MET A 1 1.38 31.62 48.32
CA MET A 1 0.55 30.65 47.58
C MET A 1 0.45 31.18 46.16
N LYS A 2 1.28 30.66 45.24
CA LYS A 2 1.14 30.98 43.81
C LYS A 2 0.13 29.98 43.28
N GLU A 3 -0.99 30.49 42.77
CA GLU A 3 -2.05 29.69 42.17
C GLU A 3 -1.44 28.81 41.07
N ASN A 4 -1.78 27.53 41.16
CA ASN A 4 -1.34 26.49 40.26
C ASN A 4 -2.19 26.63 38.99
N ASP A 5 -1.72 27.41 38.02
CA ASP A 5 -2.26 27.46 36.65
C ASP A 5 -2.01 26.10 35.98
N GLN A 6 -2.77 25.08 36.38
CA GLN A 6 -2.94 23.88 35.56
C GLN A 6 -3.77 24.31 34.35
N ALA A 7 -3.08 24.71 33.28
CA ALA A 7 -3.70 24.95 31.98
C ALA A 7 -4.62 23.76 31.66
N VAL A 8 -5.93 24.01 31.63
CA VAL A 8 -6.93 22.99 31.31
C VAL A 8 -6.60 22.45 29.93
N LEU A 9 -6.13 21.20 29.89
CA LEU A 9 -5.87 20.48 28.64
C LEU A 9 -7.21 20.36 27.91
N SER A 10 -7.28 20.94 26.71
CA SER A 10 -8.42 20.74 25.83
C SER A 10 -8.49 19.27 25.41
N ASP A 11 -9.72 18.77 25.27
CA ASP A 11 -10.01 17.46 24.68
C ASP A 11 -9.64 17.39 23.20
N MET A 12 -9.11 18.47 22.61
CA MET A 12 -8.66 18.54 21.23
C MET A 12 -7.12 18.57 21.12
N VAL A 13 -6.62 18.11 19.98
CA VAL A 13 -5.21 18.17 19.60
C VAL A 13 -5.09 18.59 18.14
N ALA A 14 -4.05 19.38 17.83
CA ALA A 14 -3.77 19.80 16.47
C ALA A 14 -3.08 18.69 15.68
N PHE A 15 -3.45 18.51 14.41
CA PHE A 15 -2.72 17.68 13.47
C PHE A 15 -2.58 18.38 12.12
N VAL A 16 -1.60 17.96 11.32
CA VAL A 16 -1.33 18.52 9.99
C VAL A 16 -1.99 17.64 8.93
N ALA A 17 -3.00 18.17 8.24
CA ALA A 17 -3.69 17.51 7.14
C ALA A 17 -2.87 17.53 5.83
N CYS A 18 -1.58 17.25 5.92
CA CYS A 18 -0.65 17.12 4.79
C CYS A 18 0.59 16.32 5.22
N ALA A 19 0.72 15.09 4.72
CA ALA A 19 1.93 14.26 4.91
C ALA A 19 2.99 14.45 3.80
N GLY A 20 2.62 15.12 2.70
CA GLY A 20 3.50 15.40 1.56
C GLY A 20 4.31 16.68 1.72
N CYS A 21 5.13 16.98 0.70
CA CYS A 21 5.94 18.21 0.58
C CYS A 21 5.76 18.88 -0.80
N ALA A 22 4.69 18.53 -1.51
CA ALA A 22 4.46 18.94 -2.89
C ALA A 22 3.93 20.37 -3.03
N ALA A 23 3.59 21.06 -1.94
CA ALA A 23 3.01 22.40 -1.97
C ALA A 23 4.09 23.49 -2.02
N GLY A 24 5.07 23.34 -2.91
CA GLY A 24 6.17 24.30 -3.10
C GLY A 24 7.12 24.41 -1.90
N THR A 25 7.10 23.46 -0.96
CA THR A 25 7.90 23.49 0.27
C THR A 25 9.38 23.81 0.01
N ALA A 26 10.02 23.10 -0.92
CA ALA A 26 11.42 23.32 -1.28
C ALA A 26 11.67 24.69 -1.93
N ARG A 27 10.68 25.22 -2.65
CA ARG A 27 10.79 26.52 -3.32
C ARG A 27 10.68 27.67 -2.33
N PHE A 28 9.81 27.56 -1.33
CA PHE A 28 9.53 28.60 -0.34
C PHE A 28 10.45 28.59 0.87
N GLN A 29 11.11 27.45 1.15
CA GLN A 29 12.01 27.31 2.29
C GLN A 29 13.11 28.38 2.27
N GLY A 30 13.13 29.22 3.31
CA GLY A 30 14.10 30.32 3.46
C GLY A 30 13.88 31.53 2.53
N LYS A 31 12.81 31.55 1.73
CA LYS A 31 12.51 32.65 0.78
C LYS A 31 11.31 33.48 1.16
N CYS A 32 10.31 32.88 1.80
CA CYS A 32 9.12 33.58 2.26
C CYS A 32 9.19 33.80 3.77
N SER A 33 8.77 35.00 4.21
CA SER A 33 8.69 35.37 5.63
C SER A 33 7.47 34.78 6.33
N SER A 34 6.42 34.43 5.57
CA SER A 34 5.19 33.85 6.10
C SER A 34 4.55 32.84 5.15
N CYS A 35 3.70 31.96 5.70
CA CYS A 35 2.87 31.07 4.91
C CYS A 35 1.93 31.85 3.97
N ARG A 36 1.47 33.05 4.34
CA ARG A 36 0.57 33.86 3.50
C ARG A 36 1.29 34.36 2.26
N GLU A 37 2.48 34.91 2.44
CA GLU A 37 3.34 35.33 1.32
C GLU A 37 3.62 34.17 0.35
N ALA A 38 3.91 32.97 0.86
CA ALA A 38 4.13 31.79 0.02
C ALA A 38 2.87 31.40 -0.79
N VAL A 39 1.68 31.46 -0.17
CA VAL A 39 0.42 31.16 -0.87
C VAL A 39 0.11 32.21 -1.93
N GLU A 40 0.34 33.49 -1.64
CA GLU A 40 0.12 34.61 -2.56
C GLU A 40 1.10 34.60 -3.74
N ALA A 41 2.33 34.10 -3.54
CA ALA A 41 3.28 33.86 -4.62
C ALA A 41 2.82 32.77 -5.62
N GLY A 42 1.77 32.02 -5.27
CA GLY A 42 1.14 31.02 -6.13
C GLY A 42 1.92 29.72 -6.26
N PHE A 43 1.32 28.76 -6.98
CA PHE A 43 1.86 27.42 -7.19
C PHE A 43 2.17 27.20 -8.67
N ILE A 44 3.29 26.53 -8.96
CA ILE A 44 3.68 26.18 -10.32
C ILE A 44 3.21 24.78 -10.70
N ARG A 45 3.32 24.43 -11.99
CA ARG A 45 2.93 23.09 -12.49
C ARG A 45 3.69 22.00 -11.74
N GLY A 46 2.94 21.02 -11.22
CA GLY A 46 3.48 19.91 -10.43
C GLY A 46 3.48 20.16 -8.92
N GLU A 47 3.07 21.34 -8.45
CA GLU A 47 2.90 21.62 -7.03
C GLU A 47 1.43 21.43 -6.57
N CYS A 48 1.26 20.93 -5.34
CA CYS A 48 -0.04 20.78 -4.72
C CYS A 48 -0.55 22.12 -4.18
N LYS A 49 -1.74 22.54 -4.61
CA LYS A 49 -2.35 23.83 -4.21
C LYS A 49 -3.03 23.79 -2.83
N SER A 50 -3.19 22.61 -2.26
CA SER A 50 -3.97 22.34 -1.03
C SER A 50 -3.10 21.75 0.08
N GLY A 51 -1.79 21.98 0.05
CA GLY A 51 -0.85 21.38 0.98
C GLY A 51 -0.16 22.40 1.88
N CYS A 52 0.63 21.92 2.83
CA CYS A 52 1.44 22.78 3.68
C CYS A 52 2.63 23.35 2.89
N VAL A 53 2.76 24.68 2.83
CA VAL A 53 3.87 25.37 2.17
C VAL A 53 5.20 25.28 2.93
N GLY A 54 5.20 24.74 4.16
CA GLY A 54 6.40 24.44 4.94
C GLY A 54 7.16 25.64 5.52
N VAL A 55 6.64 26.87 5.37
CA VAL A 55 7.29 28.10 5.89
C VAL A 55 7.24 28.17 7.43
N GLY A 56 6.16 27.70 8.04
CA GLY A 56 6.09 27.54 9.50
C GLY A 56 5.57 28.75 10.29
N SER A 57 4.66 29.56 9.75
CA SER A 57 3.99 30.64 10.51
C SER A 57 3.28 30.16 11.79
N CYS A 58 2.97 28.86 11.89
CA CYS A 58 2.41 28.23 13.08
C CYS A 58 3.42 28.00 14.22
N VAL A 59 4.72 27.95 13.93
CA VAL A 59 5.78 27.72 14.92
C VAL A 59 5.83 28.83 15.97
N PRO A 60 5.97 30.14 15.61
CA PRO A 60 6.12 31.20 16.60
C PRO A 60 4.86 31.47 17.43
N VAL A 61 3.66 31.09 16.95
CA VAL A 61 2.41 31.27 17.72
C VAL A 61 2.22 30.18 18.78
N CYS A 62 2.94 29.06 18.68
CA CYS A 62 2.79 27.95 19.62
C CYS A 62 3.55 28.21 20.93
N LYS A 63 2.84 28.71 21.94
CA LYS A 63 3.40 28.96 23.28
C LYS A 63 3.91 27.70 24.00
N GLN A 64 3.42 26.53 23.61
CA GLN A 64 3.82 25.24 24.19
C GLN A 64 5.09 24.64 23.56
N GLY A 65 5.61 25.24 22.48
CA GLY A 65 6.74 24.66 21.74
C GLY A 65 6.41 23.29 21.13
N ALA A 66 5.12 23.03 20.84
CA ALA A 66 4.66 21.77 20.30
C ALA A 66 4.90 21.63 18.78
N ILE A 67 5.24 22.71 18.08
CA ILE A 67 5.34 22.72 16.62
C ILE A 67 6.81 22.91 16.19
N SER A 68 7.28 22.04 15.30
CA SER A 68 8.63 22.09 14.73
C SER A 68 8.61 21.85 13.21
N ILE A 69 9.69 22.23 12.52
CA ILE A 69 9.89 21.92 11.11
C ILE A 69 10.94 20.81 11.00
N GLN A 70 10.59 19.70 10.34
CA GLN A 70 11.48 18.56 10.10
C GLN A 70 11.38 18.21 8.62
N ASP A 71 12.50 18.23 7.90
CA ASP A 71 12.56 17.98 6.44
C ASP A 71 11.54 18.80 5.64
N GLY A 72 11.37 20.08 6.01
CA GLY A 72 10.41 21.00 5.39
C GLY A 72 8.95 20.75 5.76
N LYS A 73 8.66 19.76 6.62
CA LYS A 73 7.30 19.44 7.08
C LYS A 73 7.05 19.98 8.47
N ILE A 74 5.82 20.43 8.71
CA ILE A 74 5.37 20.80 10.05
C ILE A 74 5.06 19.52 10.82
N VAL A 75 5.70 19.37 11.98
CA VAL A 75 5.49 18.28 12.92
C VAL A 75 4.94 18.85 14.22
N ILE A 76 3.85 18.27 14.71
CA ILE A 76 3.19 18.66 15.96
C ILE A 76 3.38 17.54 16.98
N ASP A 77 4.05 17.88 18.08
CA ASP A 77 4.18 17.05 19.28
C ASP A 77 2.84 17.06 20.04
N ARG A 78 2.16 15.90 20.02
CA ARG A 78 0.83 15.73 20.63
C ARG A 78 0.85 15.87 22.14
N GLU A 79 1.98 15.54 22.78
CA GLU A 79 2.13 15.58 24.25
C GLU A 79 2.28 17.03 24.74
N LYS A 80 2.94 17.88 23.95
CA LYS A 80 3.07 19.31 24.27
C LYS A 80 1.87 20.14 23.83
N CYS A 81 1.13 19.70 22.81
CA CYS A 81 -0.02 20.43 22.32
C CYS A 81 -1.14 20.43 23.37
N ASN A 82 -1.48 21.62 23.90
CA ASN A 82 -2.59 21.77 24.85
C ASN A 82 -3.97 21.94 24.19
N GLY A 83 -4.02 21.99 22.86
CA GLY A 83 -5.27 22.08 22.09
C GLY A 83 -5.88 23.49 21.96
N CYS A 84 -5.10 24.57 22.14
CA CYS A 84 -5.61 25.94 22.06
C CYS A 84 -6.15 26.36 20.68
N GLY A 85 -5.65 25.78 19.59
CA GLY A 85 -6.10 26.07 18.23
C GLY A 85 -5.47 27.29 17.55
N ASP A 86 -4.57 28.03 18.21
CA ASP A 86 -3.94 29.25 17.64
C ASP A 86 -3.27 28.99 16.27
N CYS A 87 -2.62 27.84 16.13
CA CYS A 87 -1.98 27.42 14.89
C CYS A 87 -2.95 27.11 13.74
N ALA A 88 -4.20 26.76 14.06
CA ALA A 88 -5.25 26.45 13.08
C ALA A 88 -6.02 27.70 12.62
N ALA A 89 -5.82 28.85 13.27
CA ALA A 89 -6.46 30.10 12.89
C ALA A 89 -6.09 30.51 11.46
N GLU A 90 -7.05 31.05 10.71
CA GLU A 90 -6.90 31.36 9.27
C GLU A 90 -5.79 32.38 8.98
N ASN A 91 -5.60 33.35 9.88
CA ASN A 91 -4.52 34.34 9.79
C ASN A 91 -3.13 33.72 10.01
N VAL A 92 -3.04 32.53 10.60
CA VAL A 92 -1.79 31.79 10.83
C VAL A 92 -1.58 30.72 9.77
N CYS A 93 -2.61 29.92 9.47
CA CYS A 93 -2.60 28.86 8.48
C CYS A 93 -3.53 29.21 7.30
N PRO A 94 -3.06 29.99 6.31
CA PRO A 94 -3.90 30.42 5.17
C PRO A 94 -4.40 29.25 4.31
N GLN A 95 -3.72 28.11 4.36
CA GLN A 95 -4.10 26.87 3.66
C GLN A 95 -5.09 25.99 4.47
N ARG A 96 -5.39 26.35 5.73
CA ARG A 96 -6.28 25.58 6.65
C ARG A 96 -5.92 24.09 6.78
N ILE A 97 -4.62 23.80 6.79
CA ILE A 97 -4.08 22.43 6.87
C ILE A 97 -3.98 21.93 8.30
N ILE A 98 -3.77 22.83 9.26
CA ILE A 98 -3.77 22.46 10.67
C ILE A 98 -5.23 22.33 11.11
N ARG A 99 -5.62 21.15 11.55
CA ARG A 99 -6.98 20.82 11.97
C ARG A 99 -6.96 20.33 13.41
N MET A 100 -8.05 20.59 14.13
CA MET A 100 -8.25 20.12 15.49
C MET A 100 -9.06 18.82 15.47
N ILE A 101 -8.61 17.80 16.19
CA ILE A 101 -9.32 16.52 16.36
C ILE A 101 -9.39 16.17 17.84
N PRO A 102 -10.35 15.32 18.27
CA PRO A 102 -10.37 14.82 19.62
C PRO A 102 -9.03 14.15 19.99
N ARG A 103 -8.50 14.43 21.17
CA ARG A 103 -7.22 13.91 21.67
C ARG A 103 -7.20 12.38 21.69
N LYS A 104 -8.35 11.76 21.96
CA LYS A 104 -8.57 10.31 21.92
C LYS A 104 -8.52 9.70 20.51
N ALA A 105 -8.58 10.51 19.45
CA ALA A 105 -8.52 10.01 18.09
C ALA A 105 -7.14 9.44 17.79
N THR A 106 -7.11 8.19 17.36
CA THR A 106 -5.89 7.47 17.01
C THR A 106 -5.59 7.57 15.53
N ASN A 107 -6.64 7.73 14.71
CA ASN A 107 -6.58 7.77 13.26
C ASN A 107 -6.93 9.14 12.68
N PHE A 108 -6.25 9.53 11.60
CA PHE A 108 -6.54 10.77 10.88
C PHE A 108 -6.08 10.70 9.41
N ILE A 109 -6.61 11.60 8.60
CA ILE A 109 -6.35 11.66 7.16
C ILE A 109 -5.40 12.84 6.90
N PRO A 110 -4.09 12.60 6.68
CA PRO A 110 -3.09 13.66 6.51
C PRO A 110 -3.05 14.16 5.06
N CYS A 111 -4.21 14.55 4.54
CA CYS A 111 -4.37 15.13 3.22
C CYS A 111 -5.49 16.18 3.24
N SER A 112 -5.37 17.18 2.36
CA SER A 112 -6.37 18.22 2.13
C SER A 112 -6.59 18.50 0.64
N SER A 113 -5.99 17.68 -0.23
CA SER A 113 -6.16 17.79 -1.68
C SER A 113 -7.57 17.43 -2.09
N THR A 114 -8.18 18.26 -2.92
CA THR A 114 -9.48 18.04 -3.57
C THR A 114 -9.33 17.76 -5.06
N GLU A 115 -8.11 17.52 -5.54
CA GLU A 115 -7.81 17.18 -6.93
C GLU A 115 -8.62 15.95 -7.38
N GLU A 116 -9.29 16.06 -8.53
CA GLU A 116 -10.23 15.08 -9.07
C GLU A 116 -9.53 14.00 -9.91
N GLU A 117 -8.43 14.35 -10.56
CA GLU A 117 -7.68 13.42 -11.39
C GLU A 117 -6.68 12.58 -10.56
N GLU A 118 -6.95 11.27 -10.42
CA GLU A 118 -6.06 10.34 -9.69
C GLU A 118 -4.62 10.35 -10.22
N SER A 119 -4.44 10.47 -11.55
CA SER A 119 -3.13 10.57 -12.20
C SER A 119 -2.35 11.80 -11.73
N VAL A 120 -3.02 12.95 -11.63
CA VAL A 120 -2.45 14.21 -11.13
C VAL A 120 -2.12 14.07 -9.65
N VAL A 121 -3.01 13.49 -8.84
CA VAL A 121 -2.74 13.21 -7.43
C VAL A 121 -1.47 12.39 -7.26
N ARG A 122 -1.33 11.28 -7.98
CA ARG A 122 -0.19 10.35 -7.86
C ARG A 122 1.12 10.98 -8.28
N THR A 123 1.11 11.74 -9.37
CA THR A 123 2.32 12.39 -9.90
C THR A 123 2.73 13.61 -9.07
N THR A 124 1.76 14.35 -8.53
CA THR A 124 2.00 15.53 -7.69
C THR A 124 2.43 15.15 -6.28
N CYS A 125 1.72 14.21 -5.65
CA CYS A 125 1.95 13.86 -4.26
C CYS A 125 1.67 12.38 -3.99
N GLY A 126 2.71 11.63 -3.60
CA GLY A 126 2.56 10.23 -3.19
C GLY A 126 1.57 10.03 -2.03
N TYR A 127 1.30 11.07 -1.22
CA TYR A 127 0.42 11.04 -0.04
C TYR A 127 -1.01 11.54 -0.30
N GLY A 128 -1.38 11.83 -1.55
CA GLY A 128 -2.70 12.35 -1.87
C GLY A 128 -3.84 11.34 -1.72
N CYS A 129 -5.00 11.77 -1.22
CA CYS A 129 -6.23 10.99 -1.29
C CYS A 129 -6.72 10.97 -2.74
N ILE A 130 -7.23 9.83 -3.19
CA ILE A 130 -7.76 9.62 -4.55
C ILE A 130 -9.28 9.39 -4.55
N ALA A 131 -9.95 9.71 -3.43
CA ALA A 131 -11.40 9.61 -3.26
C ALA A 131 -12.05 8.26 -3.62
N CYS A 132 -11.31 7.14 -3.63
CA CYS A 132 -11.81 5.85 -4.13
C CYS A 132 -12.96 5.20 -3.31
N GLY A 133 -13.35 5.80 -2.17
CA GLY A 133 -14.47 5.35 -1.34
C GLY A 133 -14.28 4.06 -0.53
N GLU A 134 -13.13 3.37 -0.61
CA GLU A 134 -12.93 2.12 0.14
C GLU A 134 -12.99 2.31 1.66
N CYS A 135 -12.48 3.44 2.15
CA CYS A 135 -12.50 3.77 3.57
C CYS A 135 -13.91 4.09 4.09
N GLU A 136 -14.77 4.67 3.26
CA GLU A 136 -16.19 4.91 3.54
C GLU A 136 -16.96 3.59 3.57
N ARG A 137 -16.85 2.78 2.50
CA ARG A 137 -17.53 1.47 2.41
C ARG A 137 -17.16 0.48 3.52
N SER A 138 -15.93 0.55 4.00
CA SER A 138 -15.44 -0.35 5.05
C SER A 138 -15.73 0.12 6.46
N CYS A 139 -16.25 1.34 6.65
CA CYS A 139 -16.49 1.88 7.99
C CYS A 139 -17.80 1.29 8.57
N PRO A 140 -17.75 0.46 9.63
CA PRO A 140 -18.94 -0.19 10.18
C PRO A 140 -19.89 0.77 10.90
N LYS A 141 -19.42 1.99 11.21
CA LYS A 141 -20.19 3.04 11.92
C LYS A 141 -20.58 4.21 11.02
N GLY A 142 -20.28 4.16 9.72
CA GLY A 142 -20.54 5.27 8.80
C GLY A 142 -19.85 6.58 9.22
N ALA A 143 -18.69 6.47 9.88
CA ALA A 143 -17.92 7.61 10.38
C ALA A 143 -17.00 8.24 9.32
N VAL A 144 -16.82 7.59 8.17
CA VAL A 144 -15.98 8.09 7.08
C VAL A 144 -16.86 8.42 5.89
N SER A 145 -16.64 9.58 5.27
CA SER A 145 -17.35 9.99 4.06
C SER A 145 -16.41 10.61 3.03
N ILE A 146 -16.81 10.60 1.76
CA ILE A 146 -16.11 11.34 0.69
C ILE A 146 -16.82 12.69 0.46
N VAL A 147 -16.12 13.79 0.72
CA VAL A 147 -16.60 15.17 0.54
C VAL A 147 -15.59 15.94 -0.30
N ASN A 148 -16.03 16.58 -1.38
CA ASN A 148 -15.16 17.36 -2.29
C ASN A 148 -13.92 16.57 -2.75
N ASN A 149 -14.14 15.35 -3.24
CA ASN A 149 -13.09 14.42 -3.66
C ASN A 149 -12.03 14.12 -2.59
N HIS A 150 -12.42 14.17 -1.31
CA HIS A 150 -11.53 13.95 -0.19
C HIS A 150 -12.22 13.17 0.93
N ALA A 151 -11.49 12.28 1.59
CA ALA A 151 -12.04 11.49 2.69
C ALA A 151 -12.04 12.31 4.00
N VAL A 152 -13.13 12.25 4.76
CA VAL A 152 -13.31 12.97 6.03
C VAL A 152 -13.77 11.98 7.10
N ILE A 153 -13.37 12.22 8.36
CA ILE A 153 -13.76 11.41 9.52
C ILE A 153 -14.67 12.26 10.42
N ASP A 154 -15.85 11.73 10.72
CA ASP A 154 -16.75 12.16 11.78
C ASP A 154 -16.34 11.44 13.08
N TYR A 155 -15.67 12.17 13.98
CA TYR A 155 -15.14 11.60 15.21
C TYR A 155 -16.20 11.33 16.28
N ASP A 156 -17.44 11.82 16.12
CA ASP A 156 -18.53 11.50 17.04
C ASP A 156 -19.04 10.07 16.78
N LYS A 157 -18.90 9.58 15.55
CA LYS A 157 -19.23 8.19 15.15
C LYS A 157 -18.03 7.25 15.15
N CYS A 158 -16.82 7.78 15.02
CA CYS A 158 -15.61 6.97 14.90
C CYS A 158 -15.31 6.22 16.21
N VAL A 159 -15.17 4.90 16.11
CA VAL A 159 -14.83 4.02 17.23
C VAL A 159 -13.37 3.52 17.17
N GLY A 160 -12.56 4.02 16.24
CA GLY A 160 -11.14 3.64 16.13
C GLY A 160 -10.88 2.21 15.63
N CYS A 161 -11.82 1.59 14.91
CA CYS A 161 -11.70 0.19 14.45
C CYS A 161 -10.74 -0.06 13.26
N GLU A 162 -10.10 0.99 12.72
CA GLU A 162 -9.07 0.91 11.68
C GLU A 162 -9.43 0.34 10.30
N ALA A 163 -10.67 -0.11 10.09
CA ALA A 163 -11.11 -0.65 8.82
C ALA A 163 -10.78 0.31 7.64
N CYS A 164 -10.96 1.61 7.85
CA CYS A 164 -10.62 2.65 6.88
C CYS A 164 -9.12 2.69 6.55
N THR A 165 -8.25 2.53 7.54
CA THR A 165 -6.79 2.52 7.41
C THR A 165 -6.32 1.30 6.63
N ILE A 166 -6.87 0.12 6.94
CA ILE A 166 -6.56 -1.14 6.26
C ILE A 166 -7.03 -1.13 4.80
N LYS A 167 -8.21 -0.57 4.52
CA LYS A 167 -8.77 -0.55 3.16
C LYS A 167 -8.30 0.63 2.29
N CYS A 168 -7.62 1.62 2.86
CA CYS A 168 -7.07 2.74 2.11
C CYS A 168 -6.04 2.27 1.06
N LYS A 169 -6.41 2.33 -0.23
CA LYS A 169 -5.54 1.94 -1.36
C LYS A 169 -4.24 2.73 -1.44
N LYS A 170 -4.23 3.98 -0.95
CA LYS A 170 -3.06 4.86 -0.91
C LYS A 170 -2.23 4.70 0.37
N LYS A 171 -2.77 4.01 1.39
CA LYS A 171 -2.14 3.84 2.72
C LYS A 171 -1.66 5.16 3.30
N ILE A 172 -2.56 6.15 3.29
CA ILE A 172 -2.28 7.51 3.77
C ILE A 172 -2.96 7.82 5.10
N ILE A 173 -4.05 7.12 5.44
CA ILE A 173 -4.68 7.29 6.75
C ILE A 173 -3.65 6.81 7.77
N VAL A 174 -3.29 7.68 8.69
CA VAL A 174 -2.33 7.38 9.75
C VAL A 174 -3.13 6.90 10.94
N ASP A 175 -2.69 5.79 11.54
CA ASP A 175 -3.08 5.40 12.88
C ASP A 175 -1.83 5.46 13.78
N THR A 176 -2.02 5.86 15.02
CA THR A 176 -0.93 6.06 16.00
C THR A 176 -0.74 4.88 16.95
N LEU A 177 -1.64 3.91 16.93
CA LEU A 177 -1.58 2.69 17.74
C LEU A 177 -1.08 1.50 16.94
N HIS A 178 -1.41 1.41 15.64
CA HIS A 178 -1.14 0.21 14.87
C HIS A 178 -0.17 0.43 13.70
N ASP A 179 0.61 -0.62 13.42
CA ASP A 179 1.65 -0.63 12.41
C ASP A 179 1.12 -1.20 11.08
N LEU A 180 0.97 -0.34 10.07
CA LEU A 180 0.50 -0.73 8.74
C LEU A 180 1.46 -1.63 7.97
N THR A 181 2.72 -1.73 8.40
CA THR A 181 3.64 -2.73 7.86
C THR A 181 3.24 -4.15 8.29
N LYS A 182 2.45 -4.29 9.36
CA LYS A 182 1.91 -5.57 9.84
C LYS A 182 0.45 -5.75 9.44
N LEU A 183 -0.33 -4.68 9.44
CA LEU A 183 -1.75 -4.68 9.06
C LEU A 183 -1.97 -4.44 7.56
N LYS A 184 -1.72 -5.48 6.75
CA LYS A 184 -1.87 -5.42 5.30
C LYS A 184 -2.35 -6.73 4.69
N GLU A 185 -3.21 -6.60 3.68
CA GLU A 185 -3.77 -7.74 2.95
C GLU A 185 -2.89 -8.16 1.77
N LYS A 186 -2.23 -7.19 1.13
CA LYS A 186 -1.48 -7.40 -0.11
C LYS A 186 -0.16 -6.63 -0.12
N VAL A 187 0.85 -7.23 -0.73
CA VAL A 187 2.17 -6.64 -0.98
C VAL A 187 2.45 -6.58 -2.48
N ALA A 188 3.34 -5.68 -2.88
CA ALA A 188 3.75 -5.56 -4.27
C ALA A 188 4.66 -6.73 -4.66
N PHE A 189 4.53 -7.21 -5.89
CA PHE A 189 5.35 -8.27 -6.47
C PHE A 189 5.75 -7.88 -7.89
N VAL A 190 7.04 -7.99 -8.20
CA VAL A 190 7.59 -7.68 -9.52
C VAL A 190 7.59 -8.94 -10.37
N LYS A 191 6.83 -8.93 -11.48
CA LYS A 191 6.80 -10.00 -12.46
C LYS A 191 8.02 -9.95 -13.39
N CYS A 192 9.23 -10.00 -12.82
CA CYS A 192 10.46 -10.21 -13.57
C CYS A 192 11.53 -10.93 -12.73
N SER A 193 12.28 -11.83 -13.36
CA SER A 193 13.49 -12.46 -12.79
C SER A 193 14.69 -12.43 -13.74
N GLY A 194 14.63 -11.64 -14.82
CA GLY A 194 15.55 -11.71 -15.98
C GLY A 194 17.00 -11.28 -15.72
N GLY A 195 17.26 -10.57 -14.61
CA GLY A 195 18.60 -10.09 -14.26
C GLY A 195 18.95 -8.75 -14.92
N SER A 196 20.24 -8.53 -15.20
CA SER A 196 20.79 -7.21 -15.54
C SER A 196 20.97 -6.95 -17.03
N ARG A 197 20.66 -7.89 -17.92
CA ARG A 197 20.89 -7.73 -19.36
C ARG A 197 20.23 -6.45 -19.90
N ALA A 198 18.97 -6.20 -19.56
CA ALA A 198 18.27 -4.99 -19.98
C ALA A 198 18.82 -3.73 -19.28
N SER A 199 19.06 -3.79 -17.97
CA SER A 199 19.52 -2.62 -17.21
C SER A 199 20.90 -2.14 -17.69
N ALA A 200 21.82 -3.06 -17.96
CA ALA A 200 23.17 -2.75 -18.44
C ALA A 200 23.15 -2.06 -19.82
N VAL A 201 22.26 -2.48 -20.73
CA VAL A 201 22.10 -1.82 -22.04
C VAL A 201 21.61 -0.38 -21.86
N PHE A 202 20.56 -0.18 -21.05
CA PHE A 202 20.03 1.16 -20.81
C PHE A 202 21.03 2.07 -20.07
N GLU A 203 21.76 1.54 -19.10
CA GLU A 203 22.84 2.25 -18.41
C GLU A 203 23.95 2.66 -19.40
N GLY A 204 24.35 1.77 -20.31
CA GLY A 204 25.31 2.06 -21.37
C GLY A 204 24.86 3.14 -22.36
N MET A 205 23.54 3.35 -22.50
CA MET A 205 22.94 4.44 -23.29
C MET A 205 22.74 5.73 -22.49
N GLY A 206 23.09 5.74 -21.19
CA GLY A 206 22.86 6.89 -20.30
C GLY A 206 21.39 7.09 -19.89
N ILE A 207 20.55 6.06 -20.06
CA ILE A 207 19.13 6.11 -19.70
C ILE A 207 18.98 5.74 -18.22
N SER A 208 18.48 6.68 -17.42
CA SER A 208 18.32 6.52 -15.96
C SER A 208 16.87 6.38 -15.48
N LYS A 209 15.89 6.37 -16.40
CA LYS A 209 14.46 6.24 -16.09
C LYS A 209 13.81 5.14 -16.91
N CYS A 210 12.93 4.37 -16.28
CA CYS A 210 12.17 3.34 -17.00
C CYS A 210 11.27 3.98 -18.04
N SER A 211 10.69 5.16 -17.76
CA SER A 211 9.85 5.93 -18.70
C SER A 211 10.54 6.28 -20.01
N ASP A 212 11.87 6.40 -20.01
CA ASP A 212 12.67 6.68 -21.20
C ASP A 212 13.19 5.38 -21.84
N ALA A 213 13.47 4.37 -21.02
CA ALA A 213 13.87 3.03 -21.46
C ALA A 213 12.78 2.37 -22.33
N VAL A 214 11.50 2.53 -21.98
CA VAL A 214 10.39 1.94 -22.76
C VAL A 214 10.16 2.59 -24.13
N LYS A 215 10.79 3.73 -24.40
CA LYS A 215 10.74 4.39 -25.72
C LYS A 215 11.75 3.81 -26.70
N GLN A 216 12.69 2.99 -26.23
CA GLN A 216 13.71 2.38 -27.06
C GLN A 216 13.18 1.09 -27.70
N ASP A 217 13.72 0.77 -28.88
CA ASP A 217 13.44 -0.52 -29.53
C ASP A 217 14.21 -1.65 -28.83
N ALA A 218 13.55 -2.27 -27.85
CA ALA A 218 14.11 -3.38 -27.09
C ALA A 218 14.50 -4.58 -27.98
N LYS A 219 13.79 -4.81 -29.08
CA LYS A 219 14.06 -5.93 -30.00
C LYS A 219 15.35 -5.67 -30.79
N ALA A 220 15.52 -4.45 -31.31
CA ALA A 220 16.75 -4.04 -31.97
C ALA A 220 17.97 -4.07 -31.04
N LEU A 221 17.76 -3.82 -29.74
CA LEU A 221 18.78 -3.88 -28.70
C LEU A 221 19.09 -5.31 -28.21
N GLY A 222 18.38 -6.34 -28.69
CA GLY A 222 18.60 -7.72 -28.27
C GLY A 222 18.24 -7.98 -26.80
N ILE A 223 17.25 -7.26 -26.26
CA ILE A 223 16.80 -7.40 -24.87
C ILE A 223 15.31 -7.74 -24.80
N CYS A 224 14.89 -8.25 -23.64
CA CYS A 224 13.49 -8.59 -23.40
C CYS A 224 12.60 -7.34 -23.51
N THR A 225 11.54 -7.44 -24.31
CA THR A 225 10.57 -6.37 -24.59
C THR A 225 9.63 -6.10 -23.40
N THR A 226 9.41 -7.12 -22.56
CA THR A 226 8.42 -7.11 -21.47
C THR A 226 9.04 -6.96 -20.08
N GLY A 227 10.26 -7.47 -19.87
CA GLY A 227 10.88 -7.58 -18.54
C GLY A 227 11.23 -6.25 -17.86
N CYS A 228 11.76 -6.29 -16.64
CA CYS A 228 12.15 -5.08 -15.91
C CYS A 228 13.25 -4.30 -16.66
N CYS A 229 13.15 -2.97 -16.72
CA CYS A 229 14.22 -2.13 -17.28
C CYS A 229 15.40 -1.93 -16.31
N GLY A 230 15.17 -2.08 -15.01
CA GLY A 230 16.18 -1.87 -13.97
C GLY A 230 16.48 -0.42 -13.59
N GLN A 231 15.80 0.58 -14.16
CA GLN A 231 16.12 2.01 -13.96
C GLN A 231 15.46 2.65 -12.71
N GLY A 232 14.67 1.90 -11.94
CA GLY A 232 14.30 2.32 -10.59
C GLY A 232 13.16 3.34 -10.43
N ASP A 233 12.33 3.61 -11.45
CA ASP A 233 11.15 4.49 -11.31
C ASP A 233 10.23 4.05 -10.13
N CYS A 234 10.06 2.74 -9.94
CA CYS A 234 9.32 2.18 -8.82
C CYS A 234 9.98 2.40 -7.45
N THR A 235 11.33 2.42 -7.41
CA THR A 235 12.11 2.76 -6.21
C THR A 235 11.91 4.22 -5.86
N ALA A 236 11.95 5.12 -6.86
CA ALA A 236 11.82 6.56 -6.66
C ALA A 236 10.46 6.96 -6.04
N VAL A 237 9.38 6.25 -6.37
CA VAL A 237 8.04 6.52 -5.81
C VAL A 237 7.76 5.79 -4.49
N CYS A 238 8.63 4.87 -4.05
CA CYS A 238 8.39 4.07 -2.86
C CYS A 238 8.65 4.86 -1.58
N ARG A 239 7.58 5.35 -0.94
CA ARG A 239 7.63 6.12 0.31
C ARG A 239 8.08 5.33 1.55
N PHE A 240 8.14 4.01 1.43
CA PHE A 240 8.41 3.09 2.55
C PHE A 240 9.77 2.39 2.44
N GLY A 241 10.57 2.73 1.41
CA GLY A 241 11.86 2.07 1.17
C GLY A 241 11.73 0.55 0.96
N ALA A 242 10.59 0.11 0.43
CA ALA A 242 10.25 -1.29 0.25
C ALA A 242 10.70 -1.87 -1.10
N ILE A 243 11.32 -1.07 -1.98
CA ILE A 243 11.72 -1.51 -3.31
C ILE A 243 13.18 -1.14 -3.54
N SER A 244 13.95 -2.09 -4.07
CA SER A 244 15.34 -1.90 -4.48
C SER A 244 15.61 -2.62 -5.80
N VAL A 245 16.49 -2.09 -6.64
CA VAL A 245 16.95 -2.81 -7.83
C VAL A 245 18.13 -3.68 -7.45
N VAL A 246 17.99 -5.00 -7.63
CA VAL A 246 19.02 -6.00 -7.34
C VAL A 246 19.32 -6.76 -8.63
N ASN A 247 20.59 -6.77 -9.06
CA ASN A 247 21.00 -7.38 -10.33
C ASN A 247 20.14 -6.92 -11.52
N GLY A 248 19.88 -5.61 -11.61
CA GLY A 248 19.10 -5.01 -12.70
C GLY A 248 17.59 -5.29 -12.70
N THR A 249 17.06 -5.96 -11.68
CA THR A 249 15.62 -6.21 -11.53
C THR A 249 15.10 -5.64 -10.21
N ALA A 250 13.93 -5.00 -10.23
CA ALA A 250 13.30 -4.50 -9.00
C ALA A 250 12.85 -5.67 -8.10
N VAL A 251 13.13 -5.55 -6.80
CA VAL A 251 12.77 -6.52 -5.75
C VAL A 251 12.01 -5.76 -4.66
N VAL A 252 10.94 -6.37 -4.15
CA VAL A 252 10.11 -5.81 -3.08
C VAL A 252 10.48 -6.49 -1.76
N ASP A 253 10.73 -5.70 -0.73
CA ASP A 253 10.76 -6.10 0.67
C ASP A 253 9.31 -6.15 1.19
N PRO A 254 8.76 -7.36 1.41
CA PRO A 254 7.38 -7.51 1.81
C PRO A 254 7.15 -7.09 3.26
N GLU A 255 8.16 -6.90 4.10
CA GLU A 255 7.98 -6.39 5.47
C GLU A 255 7.76 -4.88 5.45
N LYS A 256 8.50 -4.13 4.63
CA LYS A 256 8.34 -2.68 4.49
C LYS A 256 7.16 -2.26 3.60
N CYS A 257 6.76 -3.12 2.66
CA CYS A 257 5.66 -2.79 1.75
C CYS A 257 4.33 -2.69 2.51
N VAL A 258 3.59 -1.59 2.37
CA VAL A 258 2.25 -1.43 2.97
C VAL A 258 1.11 -1.68 1.97
N GLY A 259 1.44 -1.90 0.70
CA GLY A 259 0.45 -2.13 -0.36
C GLY A 259 -0.25 -0.88 -0.92
N CYS A 260 0.43 0.28 -0.94
CA CYS A 260 -0.11 1.56 -1.44
C CYS A 260 -0.25 1.65 -2.97
N ARG A 261 0.29 0.66 -3.71
CA ARG A 261 0.26 0.54 -5.17
C ARG A 261 0.96 1.65 -5.96
N ASP A 262 1.63 2.62 -5.34
CA ASP A 262 2.29 3.72 -6.09
C ASP A 262 3.29 3.21 -7.14
N CYS A 263 4.02 2.15 -6.80
CA CYS A 263 4.96 1.47 -7.70
C CYS A 263 4.28 0.79 -8.90
N THR A 264 3.04 0.32 -8.78
CA THR A 264 2.32 -0.33 -9.89
C THR A 264 2.05 0.67 -11.01
N PHE A 265 1.70 1.91 -10.65
CA PHE A 265 1.47 3.00 -11.61
C PHE A 265 2.77 3.63 -12.13
N ALA A 266 3.84 3.61 -11.34
CA ALA A 266 5.14 4.13 -11.77
C ALA A 266 5.88 3.19 -12.73
N CYS A 267 5.48 1.91 -12.84
CA CYS A 267 6.12 0.96 -13.74
C CYS A 267 5.54 1.10 -15.16
N PRO A 268 6.28 1.63 -16.14
CA PRO A 268 5.76 1.80 -17.50
C PRO A 268 5.55 0.49 -18.25
N ARG A 269 6.10 -0.63 -17.74
CA ARG A 269 5.87 -2.00 -18.25
C ARG A 269 4.80 -2.78 -17.49
N ASN A 270 4.12 -2.16 -16.51
CA ASN A 270 3.05 -2.78 -15.73
C ASN A 270 3.43 -4.12 -15.07
N LEU A 271 4.70 -4.28 -14.68
CA LEU A 271 5.21 -5.55 -14.13
C LEU A 271 4.92 -5.74 -12.64
N ILE A 272 4.52 -4.69 -11.93
CA ILE A 272 4.32 -4.75 -10.49
C ILE A 272 2.84 -4.99 -10.22
N THR A 273 2.53 -6.12 -9.60
CA THR A 273 1.17 -6.51 -9.21
C THR A 273 1.04 -6.62 -7.70
N MET A 274 -0.18 -6.67 -7.20
CA MET A 274 -0.47 -6.87 -5.78
C MET A 274 -0.84 -8.32 -5.50
N VAL A 275 -0.03 -9.01 -4.70
CA VAL A 275 -0.26 -10.40 -4.28
C VAL A 275 -0.61 -10.43 -2.79
N PRO A 276 -1.32 -11.46 -2.30
CA PRO A 276 -1.64 -11.58 -0.87
C PRO A 276 -0.37 -11.59 0.01
N TYR A 277 -0.45 -11.00 1.21
CA TYR A 277 0.65 -11.01 2.18
C TYR A 277 0.70 -12.35 2.91
N GLN A 278 1.26 -13.35 2.25
CA GLN A 278 1.42 -14.72 2.76
C GLN A 278 2.66 -15.39 2.17
N GLY A 279 3.13 -16.46 2.80
CA GLY A 279 4.18 -17.30 2.24
C GLY A 279 3.63 -18.10 1.06
N MET A 280 4.14 -17.86 -0.14
CA MET A 280 3.69 -18.55 -1.35
C MET A 280 4.79 -18.60 -2.41
N LYS A 281 4.55 -19.39 -3.46
CA LYS A 281 5.37 -19.42 -4.66
C LYS A 281 4.76 -18.53 -5.75
N LEU A 282 5.61 -17.86 -6.51
CA LEU A 282 5.21 -16.92 -7.54
C LEU A 282 6.04 -17.13 -8.81
N VAL A 283 5.41 -16.96 -9.97
CA VAL A 283 6.06 -17.03 -11.28
C VAL A 283 6.29 -15.60 -11.80
N PRO A 284 7.53 -15.07 -11.74
CA PRO A 284 7.85 -13.69 -12.11
C PRO A 284 8.10 -13.50 -13.61
N CYS A 285 7.52 -14.29 -14.50
CA CYS A 285 7.68 -14.07 -15.95
C CYS A 285 6.40 -13.48 -16.54
N SER A 286 6.53 -12.51 -17.44
CA SER A 286 5.40 -11.86 -18.14
C SER A 286 5.63 -11.71 -19.65
N SER A 287 6.65 -12.37 -20.20
CA SER A 287 6.89 -12.34 -21.65
C SER A 287 5.93 -13.30 -22.34
N THR A 288 5.08 -12.80 -23.23
CA THR A 288 4.20 -13.64 -24.06
C THR A 288 4.88 -14.07 -25.36
N ASP A 289 6.18 -13.80 -25.52
CA ASP A 289 6.97 -14.23 -26.68
C ASP A 289 7.09 -15.76 -26.70
N ASP A 290 7.36 -16.31 -27.89
CA ASP A 290 7.68 -17.73 -28.03
C ASP A 290 8.99 -18.08 -27.30
N TYR A 291 9.10 -19.34 -26.87
CA TYR A 291 10.24 -19.76 -26.07
C TYR A 291 11.57 -19.55 -26.79
N GLU A 292 11.64 -19.80 -28.10
CA GLU A 292 12.85 -19.57 -28.90
C GLU A 292 13.33 -18.13 -28.82
N ASP A 293 12.41 -17.16 -28.79
CA ASP A 293 12.75 -15.74 -28.67
C ASP A 293 13.11 -15.36 -27.25
N LYS A 294 12.39 -15.89 -26.25
CA LYS A 294 12.73 -15.74 -24.83
C LYS A 294 14.16 -16.20 -24.55
N LEU A 295 14.56 -17.35 -25.10
CA LEU A 295 15.87 -17.95 -24.86
C LEU A 295 17.02 -17.08 -25.36
N LYS A 296 16.81 -16.32 -26.45
CA LYS A 296 17.82 -15.41 -27.00
C LYS A 296 18.13 -14.24 -26.05
N VAL A 297 17.17 -13.86 -25.21
CA VAL A 297 17.24 -12.61 -24.41
C VAL A 297 17.13 -12.82 -22.89
N CYS A 298 16.72 -13.99 -22.40
CA CYS A 298 16.42 -14.21 -20.99
C CYS A 298 16.76 -15.63 -20.49
N ASP A 299 17.56 -15.67 -19.42
CA ASP A 299 18.03 -16.90 -18.81
C ASP A 299 17.06 -17.49 -17.77
N SER A 300 16.02 -16.75 -17.40
CA SER A 300 15.06 -17.15 -16.35
C SER A 300 13.60 -17.09 -16.80
N ALA A 301 13.33 -17.03 -18.10
CA ALA A 301 11.97 -16.99 -18.62
C ALA A 301 11.21 -18.31 -18.36
N CYS A 302 9.91 -18.21 -18.08
CA CYS A 302 9.02 -19.36 -18.10
C CYS A 302 8.83 -19.83 -19.55
N ILE A 303 8.92 -21.14 -19.74
CA ILE A 303 8.91 -21.77 -21.07
C ILE A 303 7.60 -22.52 -21.33
N GLY A 304 6.70 -22.56 -20.35
CA GLY A 304 5.42 -23.26 -20.47
C GLY A 304 5.54 -24.78 -20.56
N CYS A 305 6.55 -25.39 -19.94
CA CYS A 305 6.74 -26.85 -19.96
C CYS A 305 5.77 -27.63 -19.04
N GLU A 306 4.99 -26.94 -18.23
CA GLU A 306 3.98 -27.53 -17.31
C GLU A 306 4.54 -28.45 -16.21
N ASP A 307 5.86 -28.66 -16.08
CA ASP A 307 6.45 -29.49 -15.03
C ASP A 307 5.97 -29.10 -13.62
N CYS A 308 5.88 -27.80 -13.35
CA CYS A 308 5.37 -27.29 -12.08
C CYS A 308 3.87 -27.55 -11.87
N VAL A 309 3.07 -27.59 -12.92
CA VAL A 309 1.64 -27.93 -12.88
C VAL A 309 1.51 -29.42 -12.54
N ASN A 310 2.20 -30.28 -13.28
CA ASN A 310 2.13 -31.73 -13.15
C ASN A 310 2.68 -32.26 -11.81
N ASN A 311 3.55 -31.49 -11.15
CA ASN A 311 4.16 -31.87 -9.88
C ASN A 311 3.62 -31.06 -8.68
N CYS A 312 2.58 -30.24 -8.85
CA CYS A 312 1.98 -29.54 -7.72
C CYS A 312 1.04 -30.50 -6.93
N PRO A 313 1.40 -30.90 -5.69
CA PRO A 313 0.58 -31.86 -4.94
C PRO A 313 -0.81 -31.33 -4.59
N ASN A 314 -0.96 -30.01 -4.56
CA ASN A 314 -2.18 -29.34 -4.10
C ASN A 314 -3.01 -28.76 -5.25
N GLY A 315 -2.62 -28.99 -6.52
CA GLY A 315 -3.29 -28.43 -7.68
C GLY A 315 -3.27 -26.89 -7.75
N ALA A 316 -2.33 -26.25 -7.06
CA ALA A 316 -2.26 -24.79 -6.93
C ALA A 316 -1.67 -24.08 -8.15
N ILE A 317 -1.29 -24.79 -9.21
CA ILE A 317 -0.61 -24.20 -10.37
C ILE A 317 -1.38 -24.56 -11.63
N TYR A 318 -1.67 -23.56 -12.46
CA TYR A 318 -2.32 -23.72 -13.75
C TYR A 318 -1.60 -22.88 -14.81
N MET A 319 -1.88 -23.15 -16.08
CA MET A 319 -1.34 -22.39 -17.20
C MET A 319 -2.29 -21.26 -17.60
N GLU A 320 -1.74 -20.06 -17.75
CA GLU A 320 -2.41 -18.90 -18.32
C GLU A 320 -1.54 -18.36 -19.45
N GLU A 321 -2.08 -18.39 -20.66
CA GLU A 321 -1.34 -18.08 -21.90
C GLU A 321 -0.04 -18.91 -22.01
N LYS A 322 1.12 -18.26 -21.92
CA LYS A 322 2.46 -18.89 -22.02
C LYS A 322 3.20 -18.96 -20.66
N HIS A 323 2.46 -18.89 -19.55
CA HIS A 323 3.06 -18.90 -18.20
C HIS A 323 2.27 -19.77 -17.22
N ALA A 324 3.00 -20.40 -16.30
CA ALA A 324 2.41 -20.94 -15.10
C ALA A 324 1.99 -19.80 -14.15
N VAL A 325 0.85 -19.96 -13.49
CA VAL A 325 0.31 -19.07 -12.48
C VAL A 325 0.04 -19.90 -11.23
N VAL A 326 0.37 -19.34 -10.05
CA VAL A 326 0.16 -20.00 -8.76
C VAL A 326 -1.05 -19.38 -8.09
N ASP A 327 -2.04 -20.21 -7.76
CA ASP A 327 -3.17 -19.84 -6.93
C ASP A 327 -2.73 -19.68 -5.46
N PRO A 328 -2.78 -18.47 -4.90
CA PRO A 328 -2.43 -18.21 -3.50
C PRO A 328 -3.32 -18.92 -2.46
N SER A 329 -4.52 -19.36 -2.82
CA SER A 329 -5.46 -20.00 -1.90
C SER A 329 -5.16 -21.49 -1.69
N LEU A 330 -4.54 -22.13 -2.68
CA LEU A 330 -4.20 -23.56 -2.68
C LEU A 330 -2.71 -23.83 -2.38
N CYS A 331 -1.86 -22.81 -2.53
CA CYS A 331 -0.42 -22.96 -2.33
C CYS A 331 -0.06 -23.11 -0.85
N GLU A 332 0.51 -24.26 -0.46
CA GLU A 332 1.01 -24.51 0.89
C GLU A 332 2.51 -24.24 1.05
N ASN A 333 3.13 -23.53 0.09
CA ASN A 333 4.55 -23.18 0.12
C ASN A 333 5.53 -24.39 0.20
N CYS A 334 5.15 -25.57 -0.30
CA CYS A 334 5.88 -26.85 -0.18
C CYS A 334 7.18 -27.00 -1.01
N LYS A 335 7.56 -25.98 -1.81
CA LYS A 335 8.78 -25.93 -2.65
C LYS A 335 8.89 -26.90 -3.83
N MET A 336 7.98 -27.86 -3.99
CA MET A 336 8.01 -28.82 -5.11
C MET A 336 8.16 -28.16 -6.49
N CYS A 337 7.36 -27.13 -6.78
CA CYS A 337 7.41 -26.41 -8.05
C CYS A 337 8.76 -25.70 -8.30
N GLN A 338 9.44 -25.24 -7.24
CA GLN A 338 10.76 -24.61 -7.39
C GLN A 338 11.82 -25.65 -7.74
N TYR A 339 11.73 -26.85 -7.16
CA TYR A 339 12.67 -27.95 -7.41
C TYR A 339 12.59 -28.46 -8.85
N VAL A 340 11.38 -28.63 -9.39
CA VAL A 340 11.18 -29.16 -10.76
C VAL A 340 11.40 -28.11 -11.85
N CYS A 341 11.49 -26.82 -11.49
CA CYS A 341 11.63 -25.75 -12.48
C CYS A 341 13.07 -25.66 -13.02
N MET A 342 13.34 -26.27 -14.16
CA MET A 342 14.66 -26.22 -14.83
C MET A 342 15.19 -24.80 -15.14
N ARG A 343 14.31 -23.79 -15.22
CA ARG A 343 14.67 -22.38 -15.45
C ARG A 343 14.84 -21.57 -14.16
N ASN A 344 14.57 -22.16 -13.00
CA ASN A 344 14.58 -21.49 -11.71
C ASN A 344 13.75 -20.18 -11.70
N VAL A 345 12.68 -20.11 -12.51
CA VAL A 345 11.86 -18.90 -12.63
C VAL A 345 11.04 -18.69 -11.35
N ILE A 346 10.54 -19.76 -10.73
CA ILE A 346 9.63 -19.69 -9.59
C ILE A 346 10.34 -19.19 -8.33
N LYS A 347 9.84 -18.09 -7.76
CA LYS A 347 10.40 -17.45 -6.56
C LYS A 347 9.49 -17.63 -5.35
N GLU A 348 10.11 -17.64 -4.18
CA GLU A 348 9.42 -17.68 -2.90
C GLU A 348 9.18 -16.25 -2.40
N GLN A 349 7.93 -15.96 -2.03
CA GLN A 349 7.63 -14.80 -1.21
C GLN A 349 7.85 -15.17 0.25
N LYS A 350 8.94 -14.69 0.82
CA LYS A 350 9.23 -14.86 2.25
C LYS A 350 8.38 -13.89 3.06
N VAL A 351 7.71 -14.39 4.07
CA VAL A 351 7.01 -13.60 5.09
C VAL A 351 7.45 -14.08 6.46
N PRO A 352 7.31 -13.25 7.51
CA PRO A 352 7.64 -13.67 8.88
C PRO A 352 6.78 -14.85 9.37
N ASP A 353 7.34 -15.62 10.30
CA ASP A 353 6.71 -16.85 10.84
C ASP A 353 5.31 -16.62 11.42
N TYR A 354 5.08 -15.46 12.05
CA TYR A 354 3.78 -15.12 12.64
C TYR A 354 2.65 -15.07 11.61
N ILE A 355 2.93 -14.82 10.34
CA ILE A 355 1.91 -14.84 9.28
C ILE A 355 1.40 -16.26 9.02
N TYR A 356 2.29 -17.26 9.09
CA TYR A 356 1.88 -18.66 8.96
C TYR A 356 1.02 -19.09 10.15
N LEU A 357 1.44 -18.70 11.37
CA LEU A 357 0.71 -19.00 12.60
C LEU A 357 -0.69 -18.37 12.61
N GLN A 358 -0.80 -17.09 12.22
CA GLN A 358 -2.09 -16.39 12.14
C GLN A 358 -3.04 -17.08 11.17
N ARG A 359 -2.55 -17.54 10.02
CA ARG A 359 -3.41 -18.20 9.02
C ARG A 359 -3.83 -19.59 9.45
N ALA A 360 -2.94 -20.34 10.09
CA ALA A 360 -3.30 -21.61 10.70
C ALA A 360 -4.40 -21.43 11.76
N ALA A 361 -4.31 -20.40 12.60
CA ALA A 361 -5.34 -20.09 13.59
C ALA A 361 -6.69 -19.74 12.93
N LEU A 362 -6.69 -18.84 11.94
CA LEU A 362 -7.90 -18.45 11.21
C LEU A 362 -8.57 -19.61 10.46
N LEU A 363 -7.78 -20.57 9.96
CA LEU A 363 -8.31 -21.78 9.31
C LEU A 363 -8.90 -22.77 10.31
N ASN A 364 -8.34 -22.84 11.54
CA ASN A 364 -8.90 -23.67 12.60
C ASN A 364 -10.24 -23.11 13.10
N ASP A 365 -10.35 -21.78 13.26
CA ASP A 365 -11.61 -21.13 13.65
C ASP A 365 -12.71 -21.35 12.59
N ALA A 366 -12.35 -21.42 11.30
CA ALA A 366 -13.28 -21.71 10.21
C ALA A 366 -13.82 -23.15 10.20
N LEU A 367 -13.20 -24.08 10.94
CA LEU A 367 -13.70 -25.46 11.10
C LEU A 367 -14.74 -25.56 12.23
N ASP A 368 -14.72 -24.63 13.19
CA ASP A 368 -15.67 -24.58 14.31
C ASP A 368 -17.02 -23.91 13.94
N GLU A 369 -17.10 -23.24 12.78
CA GLU A 369 -18.32 -22.57 12.30
C GLU A 369 -19.20 -23.42 11.36
N LYS A 370 -18.89 -24.70 11.10
CA LYS A 370 -19.84 -25.57 10.38
C LYS A 370 -21.04 -25.88 11.28
N PRO A 371 -22.29 -25.52 10.91
CA PRO A 371 -23.45 -25.99 11.65
C PRO A 371 -23.52 -27.52 11.51
N ALA A 372 -23.59 -28.20 12.64
CA ALA A 372 -23.89 -29.62 12.71
C ALA A 372 -25.28 -29.85 12.11
N SER A 373 -25.35 -30.22 10.83
CA SER A 373 -26.53 -30.90 10.28
C SER A 373 -26.34 -32.40 10.48
N GLU A 374 -26.47 -32.85 11.73
CA GLU A 374 -26.74 -34.24 12.07
C GLU A 374 -28.21 -34.35 12.52
N GLU A 375 -29.10 -34.48 11.54
CA GLU A 375 -30.46 -34.98 11.71
C GLU A 375 -30.67 -35.86 10.46
N THR A 376 -31.01 -37.15 10.48
CA THR A 376 -31.59 -38.04 11.50
C THR A 376 -31.37 -39.48 11.00
N GLN A 377 -30.54 -40.29 11.67
CA GLN A 377 -30.63 -41.75 11.63
C GLN A 377 -31.33 -42.22 12.90
N GLU A 378 -32.61 -41.84 13.04
CA GLU A 378 -33.46 -42.37 14.12
C GLU A 378 -34.92 -42.47 13.64
N GLN A 379 -35.13 -43.04 12.46
CA GLN A 379 -36.43 -43.56 12.00
C GLN A 379 -36.25 -44.86 11.23
N ALA A 380 -35.58 -45.83 11.85
CA ALA A 380 -35.56 -47.21 11.37
C ALA A 380 -35.49 -48.18 12.57
N ASP A 381 -36.29 -47.96 13.61
CA ASP A 381 -36.44 -48.94 14.69
C ASP A 381 -37.75 -48.78 15.50
N LYS A 382 -38.87 -48.47 14.83
CA LYS A 382 -40.22 -48.57 15.42
C LYS A 382 -41.28 -48.96 14.37
N SER A 383 -41.06 -50.08 13.69
CA SER A 383 -42.11 -50.76 12.91
C SER A 383 -41.94 -52.29 12.87
N ALA A 384 -41.34 -52.85 13.91
CA ALA A 384 -41.24 -54.29 14.13
C ALA A 384 -41.59 -54.63 15.59
N ASP A 385 -42.79 -54.26 16.03
CA ASP A 385 -43.50 -55.08 17.02
C ASP A 385 -44.95 -54.60 17.19
N LYS A 386 -45.86 -55.57 17.30
CA LYS A 386 -47.33 -55.47 17.38
C LYS A 386 -48.07 -55.31 16.05
N LYS A 387 -48.32 -56.44 15.39
CA LYS A 387 -49.67 -57.05 15.34
C LYS A 387 -49.64 -58.39 14.59
N GLY A 388 -49.47 -59.47 15.34
CA GLY A 388 -50.04 -60.78 15.05
C GLY A 388 -50.78 -61.26 16.30
N GLY A 389 -52.07 -61.59 16.17
CA GLY A 389 -52.87 -62.16 17.25
C GLY A 389 -54.35 -61.82 17.20
N ASP A 390 -55.11 -62.74 16.58
CA ASP A 390 -56.50 -63.15 16.88
C ASP A 390 -57.69 -62.24 16.55
N GLN A 391 -58.36 -62.48 15.41
CA GLN A 391 -59.56 -63.32 15.28
C GLN A 391 -60.04 -63.43 13.84
#